data_AF-A0A357GT62-F1
#
_entry.id   AF-A0A357GT62-F1
#
_cell.length_a   1.000
_cell.length_b   1.000
_cell.length_c   1.000
_cell.angle_alpha   90.00
_cell.angle_beta   90.00
_cell.angle_gamma   90.00
#
_symmetry.space_group_name_H-M   'P 1'
#
loop_
_entity.id
_entity.type
_entity.pdbx_description
1 polymer ?
#
loop_
_entity_poly.entity_id
_entity_poly.type
_entity_poly.pdbx_seq_one_letter_code
_entity_poly.pdbx_strand_id
1 'polypeptide(L)'
;MKRFILLVVMCSMGMLAIAGCKNAENSANVAPKAADVEPVNVDPIDYGNNVYYFPKNKTKFANALSAFIANNPSLEVVAMASDGTGMARGQILGHDVGYFVVFKKK
;
A
#
# COMPACT_ATOMS: atom_id res chain seq x y z
N MET A 1 50.03 -16.27 -11.81
CA MET A 1 48.84 -16.94 -12.37
C MET A 1 47.66 -17.08 -11.39
N LYS A 2 47.87 -17.15 -10.06
CA LYS A 2 46.75 -17.27 -9.09
C LYS A 2 46.04 -15.94 -8.75
N ARG A 3 46.67 -14.78 -9.00
CA ARG A 3 46.11 -13.45 -8.69
C ARG A 3 45.16 -12.90 -9.77
N PHE A 4 45.24 -13.42 -11.00
CA PHE A 4 44.34 -13.01 -12.09
C PHE A 4 43.00 -13.74 -12.06
N ILE A 5 42.94 -14.93 -11.46
CA ILE A 5 41.69 -15.71 -11.32
C ILE A 5 40.74 -15.05 -10.31
N LEU A 6 41.29 -14.42 -9.25
CA LEU A 6 40.50 -13.79 -8.21
C LEU A 6 39.76 -12.53 -8.67
N LEU A 7 40.33 -11.83 -9.68
CA LEU A 7 39.74 -10.62 -10.27
C LEU A 7 38.59 -10.92 -11.24
N VAL A 8 38.61 -12.09 -11.89
CA VAL A 8 37.53 -12.53 -12.79
C VAL A 8 36.32 -13.05 -12.01
N VAL A 9 36.54 -13.68 -10.85
CA VAL A 9 35.46 -14.19 -9.98
C VAL A 9 34.75 -13.07 -9.22
N MET A 10 35.44 -11.98 -8.87
CA MET A 10 34.77 -10.83 -8.23
C MET A 10 33.92 -10.00 -9.19
N CYS A 11 34.19 -10.05 -10.49
CA CYS A 11 33.44 -9.28 -11.49
C CYS A 11 32.12 -9.97 -11.91
N SER A 12 32.01 -11.30 -11.77
CA SER A 12 30.81 -12.06 -12.14
C SER A 12 29.69 -12.06 -11.07
N MET A 13 29.99 -11.62 -9.85
CA MET A 13 29.02 -11.59 -8.74
C MET A 13 28.20 -10.29 -8.67
N GLY A 14 28.49 -9.30 -9.53
CA GLY A 14 27.82 -8.00 -9.57
C GLY A 14 26.62 -7.91 -10.51
N MET A 15 26.27 -8.95 -11.27
CA MET A 15 25.22 -8.89 -12.31
C MET A 15 23.85 -9.44 -11.90
N LEU A 16 23.65 -9.89 -10.65
CA LEU A 16 22.33 -10.36 -10.19
C LEU A 16 21.43 -9.28 -9.55
N ALA A 17 21.86 -8.03 -9.47
CA ALA A 17 21.11 -6.96 -8.78
C ALA A 17 20.20 -6.12 -9.69
N ILE A 18 19.96 -6.49 -10.96
CA ILE A 18 19.18 -5.66 -11.91
C ILE A 18 17.89 -6.34 -12.42
N ALA A 19 17.52 -7.51 -11.88
CA ALA A 19 16.32 -8.23 -12.30
C ALA A 19 15.06 -7.95 -11.45
N GLY A 20 15.10 -6.97 -10.53
CA GLY A 20 13.97 -6.62 -9.66
C GLY A 20 13.09 -5.46 -10.15
N CYS A 21 13.58 -4.61 -11.06
CA CYS A 21 12.91 -3.35 -11.41
C CYS A 21 12.08 -3.39 -12.71
N LYS A 22 11.74 -4.59 -13.23
CA LYS A 22 10.96 -4.72 -14.48
C LYS A 22 9.51 -5.20 -14.30
N ASN A 23 9.03 -5.32 -13.06
CA ASN A 23 7.64 -5.72 -12.78
C ASN A 23 6.73 -4.58 -12.31
N ALA A 24 7.19 -3.32 -12.38
CA ALA A 24 6.33 -2.16 -12.15
C ALA A 24 5.56 -1.70 -13.41
N GLU A 25 5.79 -2.35 -14.57
CA GLU A 25 5.20 -1.97 -15.87
C GLU A 25 4.06 -2.90 -16.33
N ASN A 26 3.58 -3.80 -15.45
CA ASN A 26 2.46 -4.67 -15.80
C ASN A 26 1.14 -3.99 -15.40
N SER A 27 0.72 -3.02 -16.22
CA SER A 27 -0.60 -2.39 -16.19
C SER A 27 -1.76 -3.38 -16.33
N ALA A 28 -1.47 -4.66 -16.63
CA ALA A 28 -2.43 -5.75 -16.74
C ALA A 28 -2.94 -6.28 -15.38
N ASN A 29 -2.28 -5.94 -14.25
CA ASN A 29 -2.82 -6.23 -12.90
C ASN A 29 -3.67 -5.08 -12.33
N VAL A 30 -3.77 -3.95 -13.05
CA VAL A 30 -4.76 -2.91 -12.76
C VAL A 30 -6.01 -3.23 -13.58
N ALA A 31 -6.71 -4.28 -13.21
CA ALA A 31 -7.96 -4.65 -13.87
C ALA A 31 -8.95 -3.46 -13.81
N PRO A 32 -9.49 -2.98 -14.94
CA PRO A 32 -10.52 -1.97 -14.93
C PRO A 32 -11.87 -2.65 -14.67
N LYS A 33 -12.36 -2.60 -13.44
CA LYS A 33 -13.78 -2.81 -13.16
C LYS A 33 -14.23 -2.13 -11.88
N ALA A 34 -14.04 -0.82 -11.83
CA ALA A 34 -14.92 0.08 -11.09
C ALA A 34 -16.21 0.25 -11.91
N ALA A 35 -17.01 -0.82 -12.05
CA ALA A 35 -18.30 -0.78 -12.77
C ALA A 35 -19.52 -0.95 -11.84
N ASP A 36 -19.29 -1.14 -10.54
CA ASP A 36 -20.33 -1.05 -9.51
C ASP A 36 -19.85 -0.11 -8.40
N VAL A 37 -19.51 1.13 -8.78
CA VAL A 37 -19.31 2.20 -7.80
C VAL A 37 -20.70 2.65 -7.39
N GLU A 38 -21.32 1.92 -6.46
CA GLU A 38 -22.27 2.59 -5.58
C GLU A 38 -21.55 3.82 -5.00
N PRO A 39 -22.23 4.97 -4.86
CA PRO A 39 -21.64 6.09 -4.16
C PRO A 39 -21.42 5.64 -2.71
N VAL A 40 -20.22 5.14 -2.41
CA VAL A 40 -19.78 4.78 -1.07
C VAL A 40 -19.46 6.10 -0.37
N ASN A 41 -20.47 6.95 -0.23
CA ASN A 41 -20.36 8.31 0.28
C ASN A 41 -20.43 8.27 1.81
N VAL A 42 -19.46 7.58 2.41
CA VAL A 42 -19.05 7.91 3.77
C VAL A 42 -17.65 8.43 3.62
N ASP A 43 -17.55 9.76 3.56
CA ASP A 43 -16.27 10.45 3.60
C ASP A 43 -15.47 9.98 4.81
N PRO A 44 -14.13 9.87 4.71
CA PRO A 44 -13.32 9.57 5.86
C PRO A 44 -13.54 10.61 6.96
N ILE A 45 -13.58 10.15 8.20
CA ILE A 45 -13.72 11.00 9.38
C ILE A 45 -12.36 11.63 9.66
N ASP A 46 -12.28 12.96 9.60
CA ASP A 46 -11.07 13.73 9.93
C ASP A 46 -10.95 13.84 11.46
N TYR A 47 -9.90 13.24 12.03
CA TYR A 47 -9.56 13.32 13.46
C TYR A 47 -8.57 14.47 13.75
N GLY A 48 -8.24 15.29 12.75
CA GLY A 48 -7.22 16.31 12.82
C GLY A 48 -5.80 15.71 12.76
N ASN A 49 -4.79 16.58 12.75
CA ASN A 49 -3.38 16.19 12.73
C ASN A 49 -3.00 15.22 11.58
N ASN A 50 -3.69 15.36 10.44
CA ASN A 50 -3.58 14.50 9.27
C ASN A 50 -3.95 13.02 9.53
N VAL A 51 -4.74 12.73 10.55
CA VAL A 51 -5.26 11.40 10.86
C VAL A 51 -6.71 11.31 10.37
N TYR A 52 -6.97 10.33 9.51
CA TYR A 52 -8.28 10.08 8.94
C TYR A 52 -8.72 8.65 9.25
N TYR A 53 -9.98 8.48 9.62
CA TYR A 53 -10.58 7.17 9.79
C TYR A 53 -11.51 6.85 8.62
N PHE A 54 -11.25 5.74 7.94
CA PHE A 54 -12.04 5.23 6.84
C PHE A 54 -12.96 4.12 7.36
N PRO A 55 -14.27 4.34 7.54
CA PRO A 55 -15.23 3.34 8.02
C PRO A 55 -15.62 2.34 6.91
N LYS A 56 -14.62 1.74 6.29
CA LYS A 56 -14.72 0.78 5.18
C LYS A 56 -13.68 -0.30 5.39
N ASN A 57 -14.00 -1.52 4.97
CA ASN A 57 -13.07 -2.63 5.01
C ASN A 57 -12.78 -3.21 3.62
N LYS A 58 -11.71 -4.02 3.52
CA LYS A 58 -11.35 -4.78 2.31
C LYS A 58 -11.29 -3.87 1.06
N THR A 59 -11.91 -4.30 -0.04
CA THR A 59 -11.94 -3.56 -1.31
C THR A 59 -12.61 -2.19 -1.19
N LYS A 60 -13.61 -2.03 -0.31
CA LYS A 60 -14.28 -0.73 -0.12
C LYS A 60 -13.31 0.30 0.48
N PHE A 61 -12.42 -0.12 1.37
CA PHE A 61 -11.35 0.73 1.89
C PHE A 61 -10.37 1.14 0.79
N ALA A 62 -9.87 0.17 0.00
CA ALA A 62 -8.93 0.44 -1.07
C ALA A 62 -9.48 1.47 -2.09
N ASN A 63 -10.74 1.31 -2.49
CA ASN A 63 -11.41 2.23 -3.40
C ASN A 63 -11.59 3.63 -2.78
N ALA A 64 -12.01 3.71 -1.52
CA ALA A 64 -12.18 4.99 -0.82
C ALA A 64 -10.85 5.74 -0.62
N LEU A 65 -9.79 5.01 -0.23
CA LEU A 65 -8.46 5.59 -0.07
C LEU A 65 -7.89 6.08 -1.41
N SER A 66 -8.09 5.30 -2.49
CA SER A 66 -7.67 5.69 -3.83
C SER A 66 -8.36 6.98 -4.29
N ALA A 67 -9.69 7.09 -4.12
CA ALA A 67 -10.44 8.30 -4.43
C ALA A 67 -10.00 9.50 -3.57
N PHE A 68 -9.77 9.29 -2.28
CA PHE A 68 -9.29 10.34 -1.38
C PHE A 68 -7.93 10.90 -1.80
N ILE A 69 -6.97 10.04 -2.15
CA ILE A 69 -5.64 10.46 -2.63
C ILE A 69 -5.75 11.23 -3.95
N ALA A 70 -6.59 10.76 -4.88
CA ALA A 70 -6.82 11.45 -6.15
C ALA A 70 -7.39 12.86 -5.95
N ASN A 71 -8.29 13.04 -4.98
CA ASN A 71 -8.89 14.33 -4.64
C ASN A 71 -7.98 15.22 -3.77
N ASN A 72 -6.91 14.68 -3.19
CA ASN A 72 -5.99 15.41 -2.31
C ASN A 72 -4.53 15.25 -2.79
N PRO A 73 -4.17 15.79 -3.97
CA PRO A 73 -2.87 15.55 -4.60
C PRO A 73 -1.68 16.08 -3.81
N SER A 74 -1.88 16.97 -2.84
CA SER A 74 -0.85 17.50 -1.94
C SER A 74 -0.51 16.59 -0.76
N LEU A 75 -1.26 15.50 -0.54
CA LEU A 75 -1.07 14.59 0.57
C LEU A 75 -0.37 13.29 0.13
N GLU A 76 0.43 12.72 1.03
CA GLU A 76 1.09 11.42 0.91
C GLU A 76 0.74 10.55 2.12
N VAL A 77 0.43 9.27 1.88
CA VAL A 77 0.17 8.30 2.95
C VAL A 77 1.48 7.99 3.68
N VAL A 78 1.48 8.14 5.00
CA VAL A 78 2.63 7.84 5.87
C VAL A 78 2.47 6.49 6.55
N ALA A 79 1.28 6.22 7.08
CA ALA A 79 0.99 5.02 7.84
C ALA A 79 -0.49 4.67 7.72
N MET A 80 -0.81 3.39 7.91
CA MET A 80 -2.17 2.91 8.04
C MET A 80 -2.25 1.76 9.06
N ALA A 81 -3.36 1.69 9.78
CA ALA A 81 -3.67 0.61 10.71
C ALA A 81 -5.16 0.27 10.65
N SER A 82 -5.48 -1.02 10.75
CA SER A 82 -6.88 -1.44 10.95
C SER A 82 -7.37 -1.01 12.32
N ASP A 83 -8.66 -0.72 12.45
CA ASP A 83 -9.32 -0.54 13.75
C ASP A 83 -9.61 -1.85 14.49
N GLY A 84 -9.45 -2.98 13.80
CA GLY A 84 -9.52 -4.30 14.41
C GLY A 84 -8.37 -4.48 15.40
N THR A 85 -8.68 -5.05 16.57
CA THR A 85 -7.71 -5.30 17.65
C THR A 85 -6.71 -6.43 17.36
N GLY A 86 -6.68 -6.95 16.12
CA GLY A 86 -5.93 -8.14 15.77
C GLY A 86 -6.42 -9.39 16.52
N MET A 87 -5.87 -10.55 16.16
CA MET A 87 -6.23 -11.81 16.81
C MET A 87 -5.75 -11.84 18.27
N ALA A 88 -6.66 -12.08 19.21
CA ALA A 88 -6.24 -12.52 20.55
C ALA A 88 -6.33 -14.05 20.60
N ARG A 89 -5.23 -14.70 21.01
CA ARG A 89 -5.13 -16.17 21.20
C ARG A 89 -5.51 -17.01 19.98
N GLY A 90 -5.10 -16.58 18.79
CA GLY A 90 -5.37 -17.34 17.56
C GLY A 90 -6.83 -17.32 17.11
N GLN A 91 -7.67 -16.47 17.71
CA GLN A 91 -9.04 -16.22 17.28
C GLN A 91 -9.16 -14.80 16.73
N ILE A 92 -9.82 -14.65 15.58
CA ILE A 92 -10.21 -13.34 15.05
C ILE A 92 -11.33 -12.82 15.97
N LEU A 93 -10.97 -12.00 16.97
CA LEU A 93 -11.95 -11.42 17.91
C LEU A 93 -12.57 -10.13 17.41
N GLY A 94 -12.03 -9.53 16.34
CA GLY A 94 -12.58 -8.34 15.71
C GLY A 94 -12.56 -8.49 14.19
N HIS A 95 -13.69 -8.24 13.54
CA HIS A 95 -13.69 -7.94 12.12
C HIS A 95 -13.26 -6.49 11.95
N ASP A 96 -12.27 -6.23 11.10
CA ASP A 96 -11.91 -4.87 10.70
C ASP A 96 -13.17 -4.19 10.14
N VAL A 97 -13.58 -3.08 10.77
CA VAL A 97 -14.72 -2.26 10.31
C VAL A 97 -14.24 -0.96 9.66
N GLY A 98 -12.97 -0.62 9.84
CA GLY A 98 -12.33 0.53 9.22
C GLY A 98 -10.81 0.57 9.38
N TYR A 99 -10.21 1.65 8.90
CA TYR A 99 -8.77 1.88 8.96
C TYR A 99 -8.48 3.32 9.37
N PHE A 100 -7.51 3.49 10.27
CA PHE A 100 -6.85 4.77 10.47
C PHE A 100 -5.75 4.93 9.43
N VAL A 101 -5.68 6.10 8.80
CA VAL A 101 -4.66 6.46 7.82
C VAL A 101 -4.07 7.82 8.20
N VAL A 102 -2.75 7.88 8.27
CA VAL A 102 -2.00 9.11 8.56
C VAL A 102 -1.41 9.63 7.27
N PHE A 103 -1.61 10.92 7.00
CA PHE A 103 -1.03 11.61 5.86
C PHE A 103 0.02 12.63 6.29
N LYS A 104 0.85 13.05 5.34
CA LYS A 104 1.67 14.27 5.43
C LYS A 104 1.50 15.08 4.16
N LYS A 105 1.91 16.35 4.20
CA LYS A 105 2.11 17.13 2.98
C LYS A 105 3.31 16.59 2.22
N LYS A 106 3.21 16.56 0.89
CA LYS A 106 4.34 16.28 -0.02
C LYS A 106 5.40 17.37 0.08
#